data_AF-A0A9P5N0N7-F1
#
_entry.id   AF-A0A9P5N0N7-F1
#
_cell.length_a   1.000
_cell.length_b   1.000
_cell.length_c   1.000
_cell.angle_alpha   90.00
_cell.angle_beta   90.00
_cell.angle_gamma   90.00
#
_symmetry.space_group_name_H-M   'P 1'
#
loop_
_entity.id
_entity.type
_entity.pdbx_description
1 polymer ?
#
loop_
_entity_poly.entity_id
_entity_poly.type
_entity_poly.pdbx_seq_one_letter_code
_entity_poly.pdbx_strand_id
1 'polypeptide(L)'
;MDYPPTAHYTPPATGADNMFMHGYIGLTFGLHTESFFSSVLKTSPRALQVGFSAPGWPAAFFIAPINNPNVPANAMSSRGYLMIVLDYRADLARGTIVPQVPWFPQTPRDMRKYVTDAVLQLPIFLRQDDGTIGMSLSDVIHGNFRRLVDSVQQVNVGGRTSVHVRINWPGYNEWKRQFQTRDETPNRNPITFEKFVRHIGRSIDKFMSGAVSELHQGDPRWRIGHNGITRNDIILAGVVHVSSGSWMPIIQLNRRLY
;
A
#
# COMPACT_ATOMS: atom_id res chain seq x y z
N MET A 1 10.50 2.69 54.09
CA MET A 1 10.64 1.58 53.13
C MET A 1 9.94 2.04 51.86
N ASP A 2 10.68 2.70 50.98
CA ASP A 2 10.14 3.20 49.71
C ASP A 2 10.27 2.09 48.68
N TYR A 3 9.14 1.62 48.16
CA TYR A 3 9.14 0.71 47.03
C TYR A 3 9.56 1.50 45.78
N PRO A 4 10.53 1.02 44.99
CA PRO A 4 10.85 1.65 43.72
C PRO A 4 9.62 1.61 42.80
N PRO A 5 9.39 2.66 41.99
CA PRO A 5 8.30 2.67 41.03
C PRO A 5 8.42 1.46 40.12
N THR A 6 7.36 0.66 40.08
CA THR A 6 7.21 -0.50 39.21
C THR A 6 7.46 -0.06 37.78
N ALA A 7 8.58 -0.53 37.21
CA ALA A 7 8.82 -0.41 35.78
C ALA A 7 7.60 -0.98 35.06
N HIS A 8 6.89 -0.13 34.31
CA HIS A 8 5.74 -0.54 33.53
C HIS A 8 6.17 -1.63 32.56
N TYR A 9 5.82 -2.88 32.87
CA TYR A 9 6.00 -4.00 31.97
C TYR A 9 5.18 -3.70 30.71
N THR A 10 5.87 -3.31 29.65
CA THR A 10 5.26 -3.19 28.33
C THR A 10 5.35 -4.60 27.75
N PRO A 11 4.23 -5.33 27.60
CA PRO A 11 4.29 -6.64 26.97
C PRO A 11 4.95 -6.51 25.59
N PRO A 12 5.72 -7.52 25.16
CA PRO A 12 6.39 -7.47 23.85
C PRO A 12 5.35 -7.20 22.77
N ALA A 13 5.64 -6.23 21.90
CA ALA A 13 4.77 -5.83 20.81
C ALA A 13 4.33 -7.07 20.02
N THR A 14 3.02 -7.21 19.79
CA THR A 14 2.48 -8.34 19.02
C THR A 14 2.99 -8.29 17.57
N GLY A 15 2.85 -9.38 16.82
CA GLY A 15 3.17 -9.36 15.38
C GLY A 15 2.40 -8.26 14.63
N ALA A 16 1.15 -7.98 15.03
CA ALA A 16 0.34 -6.90 14.48
C ALA A 16 0.90 -5.51 14.85
N ASP A 17 1.35 -5.30 16.10
CA ASP A 17 1.99 -4.04 16.50
C ASP A 17 3.25 -3.75 15.69
N ASN A 18 4.10 -4.77 15.50
CA ASN A 18 5.30 -4.63 14.67
C ASN A 18 4.94 -4.29 13.22
N MET A 19 3.90 -4.90 12.66
CA MET A 19 3.38 -4.56 11.33
C MET A 19 2.89 -3.12 11.28
N PHE A 20 2.17 -2.64 12.29
CA PHE A 20 1.67 -1.26 12.32
C PHE A 20 2.78 -0.22 12.50
N MET A 21 3.85 -0.54 13.24
CA MET A 21 4.95 0.39 13.49
C MET A 21 5.99 0.39 12.38
N HIS A 22 6.22 -0.74 11.73
CA HIS A 22 7.36 -0.92 10.81
C HIS A 22 6.96 -1.30 9.39
N GLY A 23 5.68 -1.61 9.17
CA GLY A 23 5.14 -1.92 7.85
C GLY A 23 5.02 -0.69 6.95
N TYR A 24 5.06 -0.90 5.64
CA TYR A 24 4.83 0.17 4.66
C TYR A 24 3.46 0.83 4.85
N ILE A 25 2.41 0.04 5.11
CA ILE A 25 1.05 0.53 5.30
C ILE A 25 0.93 1.21 6.65
N GLY A 26 1.55 0.63 7.68
CA GLY A 26 1.70 1.23 9.01
C GLY A 26 2.24 2.66 8.96
N LEU A 27 3.35 2.84 8.26
CA LEU A 27 4.01 4.13 8.10
C LEU A 27 3.27 5.08 7.14
N THR A 28 2.47 4.55 6.21
CA THR A 28 1.65 5.37 5.31
C THR A 28 0.42 5.91 6.04
N PHE A 29 -0.35 5.06 6.72
CA PHE A 29 -1.66 5.39 7.29
C PHE A 29 -1.63 5.72 8.79
N GLY A 30 -0.52 5.45 9.48
CA GLY A 30 -0.35 5.74 10.90
C GLY A 30 -1.48 5.16 11.75
N LEU A 31 -2.16 6.02 12.51
CA LEU A 31 -3.31 5.68 13.35
C LEU A 31 -4.50 5.04 12.59
N HIS A 32 -4.59 5.14 11.27
CA HIS A 32 -5.67 4.52 10.49
C HIS A 32 -5.35 3.10 10.00
N THR A 33 -4.14 2.60 10.27
CA THR A 33 -3.67 1.30 9.78
C THR A 33 -4.55 0.14 10.24
N GLU A 34 -4.95 0.12 11.51
CA GLU A 34 -5.81 -0.95 12.05
C GLU A 34 -7.20 -0.94 11.39
N SER A 35 -7.78 0.23 11.17
CA SER A 35 -9.09 0.37 10.50
C SER A 35 -9.02 -0.10 9.04
N PHE A 36 -7.93 0.22 8.33
CA PHE A 36 -7.69 -0.27 6.98
C PHE A 36 -7.64 -1.80 6.95
N PHE A 37 -6.76 -2.42 7.75
CA PHE A 37 -6.65 -3.88 7.73
C PHE A 37 -7.92 -4.56 8.24
N SER A 38 -8.63 -3.98 9.21
CA SER A 38 -9.93 -4.51 9.66
C SER A 38 -10.96 -4.53 8.52
N SER A 39 -10.93 -3.53 7.64
CA SER A 39 -11.81 -3.46 6.47
C SER A 39 -11.47 -4.51 5.40
N VAL A 40 -10.18 -4.83 5.23
CA VAL A 40 -9.70 -5.85 4.28
C VAL A 40 -9.91 -7.27 4.83
N LEU A 41 -9.54 -7.50 6.10
CA LEU A 41 -9.55 -8.82 6.74
C LEU A 41 -10.90 -9.20 7.36
N LYS A 42 -11.82 -8.23 7.48
CA LYS A 42 -13.13 -8.38 8.16
C LYS A 42 -13.01 -8.83 9.62
N THR A 43 -11.86 -8.59 10.24
CA THR A 43 -11.56 -8.85 11.64
C THR A 43 -10.40 -7.95 12.08
N SER A 44 -10.26 -7.68 13.38
CA SER A 44 -9.10 -6.93 13.88
C SER A 44 -7.82 -7.74 13.63
N PRO A 45 -6.76 -7.13 13.06
CA PRO A 45 -5.47 -7.80 12.89
C PRO A 45 -4.84 -8.22 14.22
N ARG A 46 -5.19 -7.55 15.33
CA ARG A 46 -4.70 -7.89 16.68
C ARG A 46 -5.26 -9.20 17.19
N ALA A 47 -6.41 -9.63 16.67
CA ALA A 47 -6.98 -10.93 16.97
C ALA A 47 -6.32 -12.07 16.18
N LEU A 48 -5.40 -11.77 15.26
CA LEU A 48 -4.74 -12.73 14.39
C LEU A 48 -3.29 -12.93 14.82
N GLN A 49 -2.81 -14.17 14.67
CA GLN A 49 -1.39 -14.47 14.83
C GLN A 49 -0.62 -14.01 13.59
N VAL A 50 -0.12 -12.78 13.62
CA VAL A 50 0.74 -12.21 12.57
C VAL A 50 2.17 -12.72 12.75
N GLY A 51 2.65 -13.47 11.77
CA GLY A 51 4.05 -13.88 11.63
C GLY A 51 4.88 -12.82 10.91
N PHE A 52 6.20 -12.93 11.04
CA PHE A 52 7.16 -12.05 10.37
C PHE A 52 8.28 -12.87 9.73
N SER A 53 8.54 -12.58 8.47
CA SER A 53 9.54 -13.25 7.61
C SER A 53 9.23 -14.74 7.40
N ALA A 54 9.05 -15.13 6.14
CA ALA A 54 8.84 -16.52 5.76
C ALA A 54 9.86 -16.95 4.70
N PRO A 55 10.15 -18.25 4.55
CA PRO A 55 10.99 -18.75 3.47
C PRO A 55 10.50 -18.26 2.09
N GLY A 56 11.36 -17.57 1.33
CA GLY A 56 11.02 -16.95 0.03
C GLY A 56 10.32 -15.58 0.12
N TRP A 57 9.99 -15.12 1.33
CA TRP A 57 9.29 -13.86 1.60
C TRP A 57 9.95 -13.12 2.77
N PRO A 58 11.21 -12.65 2.58
CA PRO A 58 11.92 -11.92 3.62
C PRO A 58 11.17 -10.65 3.98
N ALA A 59 11.19 -10.30 5.26
CA ALA A 59 10.58 -9.07 5.80
C ALA A 59 9.05 -8.92 5.59
N ALA A 60 8.36 -9.96 5.12
CA ALA A 60 6.90 -9.94 4.99
C ALA A 60 6.22 -10.15 6.36
N PHE A 61 5.16 -9.39 6.62
CA PHE A 61 4.18 -9.69 7.66
C PHE A 61 3.07 -10.53 7.04
N PHE A 62 2.71 -11.64 7.67
CA PHE A 62 1.75 -12.58 7.11
C PHE A 62 0.91 -13.27 8.19
N ILE A 63 -0.22 -13.85 7.79
CA ILE A 63 -1.00 -14.78 8.59
C ILE A 63 -1.18 -16.10 7.83
N ALA A 64 -1.37 -17.19 8.55
CA ALA A 64 -1.78 -18.45 7.94
C ALA A 64 -3.25 -18.37 7.50
N PRO A 65 -3.65 -18.93 6.35
CA PRO A 65 -5.05 -18.90 5.89
C PRO A 65 -6.04 -19.51 6.89
N ILE A 66 -5.62 -20.49 7.70
CA ILE A 66 -6.46 -21.08 8.75
C ILE A 66 -6.90 -20.05 9.81
N ASN A 67 -6.14 -18.97 10.00
CA ASN A 67 -6.48 -17.90 10.93
C ASN A 67 -7.51 -16.92 10.36
N ASN A 68 -7.74 -16.93 9.04
CA ASN A 68 -8.78 -16.15 8.38
C ASN A 68 -9.24 -16.82 7.06
N PRO A 69 -10.11 -17.84 7.14
CA PRO A 69 -10.50 -18.64 5.98
C PRO A 69 -11.30 -17.87 4.92
N ASN A 70 -11.82 -16.69 5.27
CA ASN A 70 -12.59 -15.83 4.36
C ASN A 70 -11.71 -15.02 3.41
N VAL A 71 -10.40 -14.95 3.68
CA VAL A 71 -9.44 -14.21 2.87
C VAL A 71 -8.57 -15.22 2.10
N PRO A 72 -8.57 -15.19 0.75
CA PRO A 72 -7.75 -16.11 -0.01
C PRO A 72 -6.26 -15.83 0.20
N ALA A 73 -5.46 -16.89 0.21
CA ALA A 73 -4.00 -16.78 0.20
C ALA A 73 -3.53 -16.01 -1.05
N ASN A 74 -2.57 -15.11 -0.89
CA ASN A 74 -1.95 -14.34 -1.98
C ASN A 74 -0.47 -14.68 -2.17
N ALA A 75 0.05 -15.65 -1.43
CA ALA A 75 1.44 -16.05 -1.48
C ALA A 75 1.61 -17.52 -1.11
N MET A 76 2.71 -18.11 -1.58
CA MET A 76 3.19 -19.42 -1.17
C MET A 76 4.66 -19.31 -0.79
N SER A 77 5.01 -19.78 0.40
CA SER A 77 6.41 -19.83 0.84
C SER A 77 7.23 -20.78 -0.03
N SER A 78 8.56 -20.67 0.00
CA SER A 78 9.44 -21.60 -0.72
C SER A 78 9.36 -23.05 -0.21
N ARG A 79 8.66 -23.29 0.91
CA ARG A 79 8.36 -24.63 1.45
C ARG A 79 6.95 -25.13 1.09
N GLY A 80 6.21 -24.40 0.26
CA GLY A 80 4.86 -24.80 -0.17
C GLY A 80 3.72 -24.37 0.76
N TYR A 81 3.99 -23.69 1.87
CA TYR A 81 2.92 -23.19 2.76
C TYR A 81 2.21 -21.99 2.11
N LEU A 82 0.88 -22.06 2.04
CA LEU A 82 0.03 -20.93 1.67
C LEU A 82 0.03 -19.86 2.75
N MET A 83 0.05 -18.59 2.35
CA MET A 83 0.12 -17.45 3.24
C MET A 83 -0.78 -16.31 2.75
N ILE A 84 -1.25 -15.51 3.70
CA ILE A 84 -1.85 -14.21 3.44
C ILE A 84 -0.82 -13.15 3.86
N VAL A 85 -0.07 -12.63 2.90
CA VAL A 85 0.89 -11.53 3.08
C VAL A 85 0.11 -10.22 3.21
N LEU A 86 0.35 -9.52 4.32
CA LEU A 86 -0.37 -8.31 4.72
C LEU A 86 0.43 -7.03 4.43
N ASP A 87 1.72 -7.05 4.73
CA ASP A 87 2.62 -5.90 4.62
C ASP A 87 4.07 -6.38 4.49
N TYR A 88 5.00 -5.44 4.30
CA TYR A 88 6.44 -5.67 4.41
C TYR A 88 7.03 -4.64 5.36
N ARG A 89 8.07 -5.04 6.11
CA ARG A 89 8.87 -4.09 6.87
C ARG A 89 9.51 -3.11 5.89
N ALA A 90 9.26 -1.82 6.11
CA ALA A 90 9.80 -0.77 5.28
C ALA A 90 11.31 -0.62 5.49
N ASP A 91 12.03 -0.45 4.38
CA ASP A 91 13.44 -0.12 4.40
C ASP A 91 13.62 1.41 4.53
N LEU A 92 13.73 1.87 5.78
CA LEU A 92 13.92 3.29 6.11
C LEU A 92 15.35 3.79 5.85
N ALA A 93 16.29 2.92 5.46
CA ALA A 93 17.60 3.37 4.98
C ALA A 93 17.47 4.06 3.60
N ARG A 94 16.51 3.60 2.80
CA ARG A 94 16.24 4.13 1.45
C ARG A 94 15.61 5.51 1.44
N GLY A 95 14.78 5.81 2.44
CA GLY A 95 14.16 7.14 2.59
C GLY A 95 12.78 7.11 3.23
N THR A 96 12.18 8.29 3.34
CA THR A 96 10.96 8.51 4.12
C THR A 96 9.71 7.97 3.39
N ILE A 97 8.81 7.28 4.11
CA ILE A 97 7.48 6.91 3.60
C ILE A 97 6.59 8.15 3.60
N VAL A 98 5.87 8.39 2.51
CA VAL A 98 4.93 9.52 2.42
C VAL A 98 3.68 9.20 3.23
N PRO A 99 3.39 9.92 4.33
CA PRO A 99 2.18 9.69 5.10
C PRO A 99 0.95 10.15 4.31
N GLN A 100 -0.13 9.40 4.41
CA GLN A 100 -1.40 9.69 3.77
C GLN A 100 -2.55 9.32 4.71
N VAL A 101 -3.66 10.05 4.64
CA VAL A 101 -4.91 9.61 5.28
C VAL A 101 -5.65 8.71 4.29
N PRO A 102 -6.02 7.46 4.66
CA PRO A 102 -6.77 6.59 3.77
C PRO A 102 -8.12 7.24 3.41
N TRP A 103 -8.46 7.20 2.12
CA TRP A 103 -9.75 7.71 1.67
C TRP A 103 -10.88 6.78 2.09
N PHE A 104 -11.92 7.34 2.70
CA PHE A 104 -13.16 6.65 2.98
C PHE A 104 -14.37 7.44 2.46
N PRO A 105 -15.47 6.75 2.08
CA PRO A 105 -16.72 7.41 1.81
C PRO A 105 -17.25 8.17 3.03
N GLN A 106 -17.82 9.35 2.82
CA GLN A 106 -18.24 10.25 3.91
C GLN A 106 -19.60 9.87 4.53
N THR A 107 -20.47 9.20 3.77
CA THR A 107 -21.80 8.82 4.26
C THR A 107 -21.79 7.40 4.83
N PRO A 108 -22.54 7.10 5.92
CA PRO A 108 -22.65 5.74 6.45
C PRO A 108 -23.19 4.71 5.44
N ARG A 109 -24.03 5.17 4.50
CA ARG A 109 -24.55 4.33 3.41
C ARG A 109 -23.45 3.93 2.44
N ASP A 110 -22.65 4.88 2.00
CA ASP A 110 -21.54 4.61 1.08
C ASP A 110 -20.42 3.84 1.77
N MET A 111 -20.15 4.11 3.05
CA MET A 111 -19.19 3.35 3.85
C MET A 111 -19.55 1.87 3.87
N ARG A 112 -20.82 1.54 4.18
CA ARG A 112 -21.30 0.16 4.12
C ARG A 112 -21.12 -0.45 2.74
N LYS A 113 -21.64 0.23 1.71
CA LYS A 113 -21.63 -0.26 0.33
C LYS A 113 -20.23 -0.48 -0.25
N TYR A 114 -19.27 0.39 0.05
CA TYR A 114 -17.97 0.38 -0.61
C TYR A 114 -16.81 -0.07 0.28
N VAL A 115 -17.02 -0.25 1.60
CA VAL A 115 -15.95 -0.64 2.53
C VAL A 115 -16.38 -1.81 3.41
N THR A 116 -17.43 -1.64 4.23
CA THR A 116 -17.82 -2.65 5.23
C THR A 116 -18.30 -3.94 4.57
N ASP A 117 -19.27 -3.84 3.66
CA ASP A 117 -19.91 -5.00 3.02
C ASP A 117 -19.20 -5.39 1.72
N ALA A 118 -18.29 -4.54 1.23
CA ALA A 118 -17.51 -4.81 0.03
C ALA A 118 -16.36 -5.78 0.32
N VAL A 119 -16.06 -6.65 -0.65
CA VAL A 119 -14.84 -7.46 -0.64
C VAL A 119 -13.68 -6.62 -1.16
N LEU A 120 -12.84 -6.13 -0.25
CA LEU A 120 -11.61 -5.43 -0.60
C LEU A 120 -10.51 -6.44 -0.94
N GLN A 121 -9.53 -6.00 -1.72
CA GLN A 121 -8.42 -6.84 -2.14
C GLN A 121 -7.26 -6.63 -1.16
N LEU A 122 -6.44 -7.66 -0.97
CA LEU A 122 -5.20 -7.53 -0.21
C LEU A 122 -4.27 -6.48 -0.85
N PRO A 123 -3.39 -5.84 -0.07
CA PRO A 123 -2.36 -4.96 -0.61
C PRO A 123 -1.53 -5.65 -1.69
N ILE A 124 -1.19 -4.90 -2.73
CA ILE A 124 -0.35 -5.39 -3.84
C ILE A 124 0.98 -4.64 -3.78
N PHE A 125 2.05 -5.35 -3.44
CA PHE A 125 3.41 -4.80 -3.38
C PHE A 125 4.17 -5.07 -4.68
N LEU A 126 4.98 -4.10 -5.10
CA LEU A 126 5.84 -4.22 -6.28
C LEU A 126 7.12 -4.94 -5.89
N ARG A 127 7.07 -6.27 -5.78
CA ARG A 127 8.25 -7.09 -5.43
C ARG A 127 9.15 -7.28 -6.65
N GLN A 128 10.44 -7.02 -6.46
CA GLN A 128 11.47 -7.31 -7.45
C GLN A 128 12.06 -8.72 -7.28
N ASP A 129 12.73 -9.20 -8.32
CA ASP A 129 13.42 -10.51 -8.35
C ASP A 129 14.48 -10.70 -7.24
N ASP A 130 15.10 -9.62 -6.78
CA ASP A 130 16.05 -9.60 -5.66
C ASP A 130 15.37 -9.53 -4.28
N GLY A 131 14.04 -9.51 -4.23
CA GLY A 131 13.26 -9.38 -3.00
C GLY A 131 13.03 -7.94 -2.54
N THR A 132 13.59 -6.94 -3.22
CA THR A 132 13.35 -5.52 -2.93
C THR A 132 11.88 -5.18 -3.17
N ILE A 133 11.30 -4.38 -2.27
CA ILE A 133 9.94 -3.85 -2.42
C ILE A 133 10.00 -2.46 -3.02
N GLY A 134 9.28 -2.28 -4.12
CA GLY A 134 9.06 -1.01 -4.79
C GLY A 134 9.89 -0.82 -6.06
N MET A 135 9.44 0.10 -6.90
CA MET A 135 10.10 0.49 -8.15
C MET A 135 10.21 2.01 -8.25
N SER A 136 11.25 2.52 -8.90
CA SER A 136 11.35 3.96 -9.17
C SER A 136 10.18 4.41 -10.04
N LEU A 137 9.65 5.61 -9.79
CA LEU A 137 8.58 6.16 -10.61
C LEU A 137 8.99 6.28 -12.08
N SER A 138 10.26 6.61 -12.33
CA SER A 138 10.84 6.64 -13.68
C SER A 138 10.70 5.30 -14.38
N ASP A 139 11.12 4.20 -13.74
CA ASP A 139 11.01 2.86 -14.33
C ASP A 139 9.55 2.48 -14.64
N VAL A 140 8.63 2.80 -13.71
CA VAL A 140 7.21 2.50 -13.89
C VAL A 140 6.62 3.24 -15.09
N ILE A 141 6.94 4.52 -15.28
CA ILE A 141 6.40 5.34 -16.37
C ILE A 141 6.97 4.89 -17.73
N HIS A 142 8.26 4.57 -17.78
CA HIS A 142 8.93 4.09 -18.99
C HIS A 142 8.65 2.61 -19.28
N GLY A 143 7.99 1.89 -18.36
CA GLY A 143 7.61 0.49 -18.56
C GLY A 143 8.75 -0.50 -18.34
N ASN A 144 9.76 -0.14 -17.56
CA ASN A 144 10.90 -0.99 -17.23
C ASN A 144 10.53 -2.02 -16.15
N PHE A 145 9.71 -3.03 -16.51
CA PHE A 145 9.19 -4.04 -15.58
C PHE A 145 10.00 -5.35 -15.54
N ARG A 146 11.21 -5.38 -16.10
CA ARG A 146 12.02 -6.61 -16.23
C ARG A 146 12.24 -7.35 -14.91
N ARG A 147 12.35 -6.60 -13.81
CA ARG A 147 12.60 -7.12 -12.47
C ARG A 147 11.32 -7.34 -11.66
N LEU A 148 10.17 -6.87 -12.14
CA LEU A 148 8.89 -6.97 -11.43
C LEU A 148 8.40 -8.41 -11.50
N VAL A 149 8.26 -9.04 -10.34
CA VAL A 149 7.75 -10.40 -10.22
C VAL A 149 6.27 -10.43 -10.64
N ASP A 150 5.86 -11.48 -11.35
CA ASP A 150 4.50 -11.71 -11.83
C ASP A 150 3.94 -10.61 -12.77
N SER A 151 4.81 -9.82 -13.40
CA SER A 151 4.44 -8.66 -14.24
C SER A 151 3.38 -8.97 -15.31
N VAL A 152 3.44 -10.13 -15.96
CA VAL A 152 2.52 -10.56 -17.03
C VAL A 152 1.23 -11.21 -16.52
N GLN A 153 1.11 -11.50 -15.22
CA GLN A 153 -0.10 -12.11 -14.68
C GLN A 153 -1.26 -11.12 -14.66
N GLN A 154 -2.48 -11.61 -14.84
CA GLN A 154 -3.69 -10.79 -14.65
C GLN A 154 -3.84 -10.44 -13.18
N VAL A 155 -4.20 -9.19 -12.90
CA VAL A 155 -4.38 -8.71 -11.53
C VAL A 155 -5.86 -8.48 -11.22
N ASN A 156 -6.32 -8.98 -10.08
CA ASN A 156 -7.67 -8.69 -9.60
C ASN A 156 -7.71 -7.30 -8.93
N VAL A 157 -8.35 -6.36 -9.61
CA VAL A 157 -8.50 -4.97 -9.14
C VAL A 157 -9.89 -4.69 -8.56
N GLY A 158 -10.55 -5.72 -8.04
CA GLY A 158 -11.84 -5.63 -7.36
C GLY A 158 -13.07 -5.77 -8.27
N GLY A 159 -12.92 -6.40 -9.45
CA GLY A 159 -14.02 -6.76 -10.35
C GLY A 159 -14.76 -5.59 -11.03
N ARG A 160 -14.38 -4.34 -10.78
CA ARG A 160 -14.93 -3.16 -11.46
C ARG A 160 -14.35 -3.03 -12.85
N THR A 161 -15.07 -2.39 -13.78
CA THR A 161 -14.58 -2.03 -15.13
C THR A 161 -13.67 -0.80 -15.13
N SER A 162 -13.81 0.05 -14.11
CA SER A 162 -12.96 1.21 -13.89
C SER A 162 -12.76 1.44 -12.39
N VAL A 163 -11.62 2.00 -12.03
CA VAL A 163 -11.26 2.34 -10.65
C VAL A 163 -10.60 3.71 -10.60
N HIS A 164 -10.58 4.32 -9.42
CA HIS A 164 -9.87 5.56 -9.13
C HIS A 164 -8.55 5.26 -8.43
N VAL A 165 -7.48 5.93 -8.85
CA VAL A 165 -6.32 6.20 -8.00
C VAL A 165 -6.60 7.44 -7.21
N ARG A 166 -6.37 7.40 -5.90
CA ARG A 166 -6.46 8.55 -5.00
C ARG A 166 -5.10 8.81 -4.36
N ILE A 167 -4.76 10.08 -4.18
CA ILE A 167 -3.50 10.51 -3.56
C ILE A 167 -3.84 11.62 -2.57
N ASN A 168 -3.46 11.40 -1.31
CA ASN A 168 -3.62 12.37 -0.23
C ASN A 168 -2.24 12.80 0.25
N TRP A 169 -1.57 13.62 -0.56
CA TRP A 169 -0.22 14.07 -0.28
C TRP A 169 -0.20 15.17 0.79
N PRO A 170 0.74 15.15 1.77
CA PRO A 170 0.78 16.15 2.83
C PRO A 170 0.89 17.59 2.31
N GLY A 171 -0.06 18.44 2.68
CA GLY A 171 -0.08 19.86 2.30
C GLY A 171 -0.70 20.18 0.93
N TYR A 172 -1.27 19.18 0.25
CA TYR A 172 -2.01 19.34 -1.00
C TYR A 172 -3.45 18.85 -0.84
N ASN A 173 -4.33 19.29 -1.75
CA ASN A 173 -5.70 18.81 -1.79
C ASN A 173 -5.77 17.34 -2.20
N GLU A 174 -6.84 16.65 -1.80
CA GLU A 174 -7.13 15.30 -2.28
C GLU A 174 -7.16 15.29 -3.82
N TRP A 175 -6.36 14.40 -4.40
CA TRP A 175 -6.30 14.22 -5.84
C TRP A 175 -6.83 12.84 -6.23
N LYS A 176 -7.53 12.76 -7.36
CA LYS A 176 -7.98 11.47 -7.92
C LYS A 176 -7.95 11.42 -9.43
N ARG A 177 -7.78 10.22 -9.97
CA ARG A 177 -7.89 9.93 -11.40
C ARG A 177 -8.47 8.55 -11.64
N GLN A 178 -9.37 8.44 -12.61
CA GLN A 178 -9.94 7.17 -13.05
C GLN A 178 -9.12 6.52 -14.18
N PHE A 179 -9.08 5.19 -14.20
CA PHE A 179 -8.61 4.42 -15.36
C PHE A 179 -9.41 3.10 -15.51
N GLN A 180 -9.32 2.49 -16.68
CA GLN A 180 -10.02 1.24 -17.01
C GLN A 180 -9.21 0.02 -16.53
N THR A 181 -9.90 -0.97 -16.00
CA THR A 181 -9.31 -2.21 -15.43
C THR A 181 -9.35 -3.40 -16.38
N ARG A 182 -9.90 -3.18 -17.58
CA ARG A 182 -9.97 -4.17 -18.65
C ARG A 182 -9.15 -3.69 -19.84
N ASP A 183 -8.57 -4.64 -20.56
CA ASP A 183 -7.90 -4.33 -21.81
C ASP A 183 -8.88 -3.89 -22.90
N GLU A 184 -8.33 -3.46 -24.03
CA GLU A 184 -9.09 -2.99 -25.19
C GLU A 184 -9.39 -4.12 -26.18
N THR A 185 -9.09 -5.37 -25.81
CA THR A 185 -9.43 -6.52 -26.66
C THR A 185 -10.95 -6.72 -26.70
N PRO A 186 -11.49 -7.42 -27.72
CA PRO A 186 -12.92 -7.73 -27.79
C PRO A 186 -13.45 -8.44 -26.54
N ASN A 187 -12.63 -9.30 -25.92
CA ASN A 187 -12.98 -10.07 -24.73
C ASN A 187 -12.92 -9.25 -23.43
N ARG A 188 -12.36 -8.02 -23.47
CA ARG A 188 -12.21 -7.12 -22.31
C ARG A 188 -11.59 -7.83 -21.11
N ASN A 189 -10.46 -8.50 -21.33
CA ASN A 189 -9.81 -9.27 -20.27
C ASN A 189 -9.33 -8.35 -19.14
N PRO A 190 -9.23 -8.84 -17.90
CA PRO A 190 -8.54 -8.12 -16.82
C PRO A 190 -7.14 -7.67 -17.26
N ILE A 191 -6.74 -6.45 -16.86
CA ILE A 191 -5.39 -5.96 -17.16
C ILE A 191 -4.31 -6.79 -16.44
N THR A 192 -3.12 -6.83 -17.03
CA THR A 192 -1.93 -7.42 -16.43
C THR A 192 -1.42 -6.57 -15.26
N PHE A 193 -0.62 -7.17 -14.38
CA PHE A 193 -0.03 -6.48 -13.24
C PHE A 193 0.85 -5.31 -13.69
N GLU A 194 1.67 -5.48 -14.73
CA GLU A 194 2.48 -4.40 -15.30
C GLU A 194 1.63 -3.22 -15.80
N LYS A 195 0.49 -3.50 -16.45
CA LYS A 195 -0.39 -2.47 -17.00
C LYS A 195 -1.08 -1.72 -15.87
N PHE A 196 -1.51 -2.43 -14.83
CA PHE A 196 -2.05 -1.82 -13.62
C PHE A 196 -1.01 -0.91 -12.95
N VAL A 197 0.20 -1.39 -12.69
CA VAL A 197 1.29 -0.60 -12.09
C VAL A 197 1.62 0.62 -12.95
N ARG A 198 1.64 0.50 -14.28
CA ARG A 198 1.83 1.63 -15.21
C ARG A 198 0.72 2.67 -15.08
N HIS A 199 -0.54 2.27 -14.89
CA HIS A 199 -1.64 3.20 -14.62
C HIS A 199 -1.45 3.96 -13.30
N ILE A 200 -0.98 3.28 -12.25
CA ILE A 200 -0.66 3.91 -10.96
C ILE A 200 0.47 4.93 -11.12
N GLY A 201 1.61 4.53 -11.71
CA GLY A 201 2.74 5.43 -11.91
C GLY A 201 2.40 6.66 -12.76
N ARG A 202 1.66 6.48 -13.87
CA ARG A 202 1.16 7.63 -14.66
C ARG A 202 0.20 8.51 -13.89
N SER A 203 -0.49 7.99 -12.88
CA SER A 203 -1.38 8.79 -12.02
C SER A 203 -0.58 9.61 -11.03
N ILE A 204 0.46 9.04 -10.42
CA ILE A 204 1.42 9.78 -9.57
C ILE A 204 2.12 10.88 -10.39
N ASP A 205 2.59 10.56 -11.59
CA ASP A 205 3.24 11.51 -12.48
C ASP A 205 2.34 12.70 -12.83
N LYS A 206 1.08 12.41 -13.18
CA LYS A 206 0.09 13.45 -13.48
C LYS A 206 -0.22 14.31 -12.26
N PHE A 207 -0.35 13.70 -11.08
CA PHE A 207 -0.51 14.43 -9.81
C PHE A 207 0.67 15.36 -9.57
N MET A 208 1.90 14.85 -9.61
CA MET A 208 3.10 15.67 -9.38
C MET A 208 3.22 16.81 -10.37
N SER A 209 2.85 16.59 -11.64
CA SER A 209 2.86 17.62 -12.67
C SER A 209 1.91 18.78 -12.34
N GLY A 210 0.71 18.47 -11.84
CA GLY A 210 -0.26 19.49 -11.40
C GLY A 210 0.15 20.18 -10.10
N ALA A 211 0.69 19.42 -9.15
CA ALA A 211 1.09 19.89 -7.82
C ALA A 211 2.18 20.97 -7.85
N VAL A 212 3.03 21.03 -8.90
CA VAL A 212 4.03 22.11 -9.05
C VAL A 212 3.41 23.50 -9.10
N SER A 213 2.19 23.61 -9.63
CA SER A 213 1.47 24.88 -9.76
C SER A 213 0.48 25.15 -8.62
N GLU A 214 0.33 24.20 -7.69
CA GLU A 214 -0.59 24.33 -6.55
C GLU A 214 0.09 24.99 -5.35
N LEU A 215 -0.69 25.78 -4.60
CA LEU A 215 -0.21 26.36 -3.34
C LEU A 215 -0.10 25.26 -2.28
N HIS A 216 1.12 24.98 -1.83
CA HIS A 216 1.38 24.09 -0.71
C HIS A 216 0.97 24.74 0.62
N GLN A 217 0.13 24.05 1.41
CA GLN A 217 -0.41 24.57 2.67
C GLN A 217 0.10 23.84 3.91
N GLY A 218 1.02 22.87 3.76
CA GLY A 218 1.54 22.04 4.84
C GLY A 218 2.99 22.31 5.20
N ASP A 219 3.62 21.34 5.86
CA ASP A 219 5.05 21.35 6.15
C ASP A 219 5.87 21.43 4.84
N PRO A 220 6.72 22.47 4.65
CA PRO A 220 7.46 22.71 3.41
C PRO A 220 8.34 21.54 2.94
N ARG A 221 8.70 20.61 3.83
CA ARG A 221 9.50 19.42 3.47
C ARG A 221 8.77 18.48 2.51
N TRP A 222 7.44 18.53 2.49
CA TRP A 222 6.60 17.77 1.58
C TRP A 222 6.29 18.48 0.26
N ARG A 223 6.79 19.70 0.05
CA ARG A 223 6.53 20.45 -1.17
C ARG A 223 7.03 19.70 -2.41
N ILE A 224 6.18 19.56 -3.42
CA ILE A 224 6.51 19.02 -4.74
C ILE A 224 7.01 20.16 -5.65
N GLY A 225 8.04 19.88 -6.45
CA GLY A 225 8.54 20.80 -7.47
C GLY A 225 9.94 21.36 -7.18
N HIS A 226 10.21 22.57 -7.67
CA HIS A 226 11.53 23.20 -7.55
C HIS A 226 11.95 23.35 -6.08
N ASN A 227 13.19 22.97 -5.76
CA ASN A 227 13.71 22.89 -4.39
C ASN A 227 12.82 22.04 -3.45
N GLY A 228 12.15 21.03 -3.99
CA GLY A 228 11.24 20.15 -3.28
C GLY A 228 11.42 18.70 -3.70
N ILE A 229 10.36 17.91 -3.58
CA ILE A 229 10.28 16.53 -4.02
C ILE A 229 9.96 16.50 -5.52
N THR A 230 10.74 15.75 -6.27
CA THR A 230 10.65 15.60 -7.72
C THR A 230 10.33 14.15 -8.09
N ARG A 231 10.02 13.90 -9.37
CA ARG A 231 9.73 12.55 -9.87
C ARG A 231 10.86 11.55 -9.59
N ASN A 232 12.10 12.04 -9.62
CA ASN A 232 13.28 11.21 -9.39
C ASN A 232 13.43 10.80 -7.93
N ASP A 233 12.70 11.44 -7.02
CA ASP A 233 12.73 11.09 -5.61
C ASP A 233 11.73 9.97 -5.28
N ILE A 234 10.85 9.57 -6.20
CA ILE A 234 9.70 8.70 -5.92
C ILE A 234 9.98 7.23 -6.18
N ILE A 235 9.62 6.40 -5.21
CA ILE A 235 9.52 4.95 -5.28
C ILE A 235 8.07 4.55 -5.01
N LEU A 236 7.46 3.82 -5.94
CA LEU A 236 6.16 3.18 -5.76
C LEU A 236 6.38 1.83 -5.09
N ALA A 237 6.05 1.71 -3.79
CA ALA A 237 6.27 0.49 -3.02
C ALA A 237 5.15 -0.55 -3.23
N GLY A 238 3.92 -0.07 -3.38
CA GLY A 238 2.73 -0.91 -3.47
C GLY A 238 1.48 -0.09 -3.68
N VAL A 239 0.33 -0.75 -3.65
CA VAL A 239 -0.99 -0.12 -3.69
C VAL A 239 -1.97 -0.85 -2.79
N VAL A 240 -2.92 -0.10 -2.24
CA VAL A 240 -3.93 -0.59 -1.30
C VAL A 240 -5.34 -0.28 -1.78
N HIS A 241 -6.25 -1.25 -1.66
CA HIS A 241 -7.66 -1.10 -2.04
C HIS A 241 -8.45 -0.52 -0.86
N VAL A 242 -8.63 0.80 -0.83
CA VAL A 242 -9.23 1.52 0.32
C VAL A 242 -10.77 1.53 0.28
N SER A 243 -11.36 1.33 -0.90
CA SER A 243 -12.79 1.13 -1.08
C SER A 243 -13.05 0.39 -2.38
N SER A 244 -14.21 -0.24 -2.56
CA SER A 244 -14.65 -0.80 -3.84
C SER A 244 -14.64 0.28 -4.92
N GLY A 245 -13.63 0.25 -5.79
CA GLY A 245 -13.43 1.23 -6.85
C GLY A 245 -12.38 2.33 -6.58
N SER A 246 -11.67 2.30 -5.45
CA SER A 246 -10.60 3.26 -5.14
C SER A 246 -9.34 2.56 -4.61
N TRP A 247 -8.20 2.88 -5.22
CA TRP A 247 -6.87 2.43 -4.83
C TRP A 247 -6.01 3.62 -4.42
N MET A 248 -5.14 3.44 -3.44
CA MET A 248 -4.14 4.43 -3.04
C MET A 248 -2.73 3.85 -3.18
N PRO A 249 -1.76 4.63 -3.71
CA PRO A 249 -0.37 4.19 -3.78
C PRO A 249 0.30 4.29 -2.41
N ILE A 250 1.18 3.33 -2.12
CA ILE A 250 2.17 3.41 -1.06
C ILE A 250 3.42 4.03 -1.68
N ILE A 251 3.79 5.23 -1.22
CA ILE A 251 4.87 6.01 -1.79
C ILE A 251 6.01 6.11 -0.79
N GLN A 252 7.22 5.80 -1.24
CA GLN A 252 8.46 6.02 -0.51
C GLN A 252 9.34 7.01 -1.28
N LEU A 253 10.05 7.87 -0.55
CA LEU A 253 11.10 8.69 -1.12
C LEU A 253 12.41 7.91 -1.14
N ASN A 254 13.27 8.14 -2.14
CA ASN A 254 14.64 7.63 -2.17
C ASN A 254 15.64 8.50 -1.38
N ARG A 255 15.12 9.36 -0.51
CA ARG A 255 15.86 10.22 0.40
C ARG A 255 15.11 10.41 1.70
N ARG A 256 15.81 10.80 2.75
CA ARG A 256 15.22 11.16 4.04
C ARG A 256 14.80 12.62 4.04
N LEU A 257 13.63 12.88 4.61
CA LEU A 257 13.24 14.22 5.05
C LEU A 257 13.63 14.36 6.52
N TYR A 258 14.40 15.40 6.82
CA TYR A 258 14.85 15.75 8.17
C TYR A 258 14.01 16.87 8.75
#